data_AF-M7ZBN6-F1
#
_entry.id   AF-M7ZBN6-F1
#
_cell.length_a   1.000
_cell.length_b   1.000
_cell.length_c   1.000
_cell.angle_alpha   90.00
_cell.angle_beta   90.00
_cell.angle_gamma   90.00
#
_symmetry.space_group_name_H-M   'P 1'
#
loop_
_entity.id
_entity.type
_entity.pdbx_description
1 polymer ?
#
loop_
_entity_poly.entity_id
_entity_poly.type
_entity_poly.pdbx_seq_one_letter_code
_entity_poly.pdbx_strand_id
1 'polypeptide(L)'
;MADVARVRQNNKTVGSLTELVEGDSSRKIVEIICRTSLLKSESSCVRIERVFKVHNTQRTLARFEEYREAVKLKASKLAKKHPRCLADGNELLRFHGATLACALGSAGASSLCASDKCGV
;
A
#
# COMPACT_ATOMS: atom_id res chain seq x y z
N MET A 1 -38.59 26.84 -1.52
CA MET A 1 -38.88 25.53 -2.12
C MET A 1 -37.55 24.96 -2.61
N ALA A 2 -37.19 23.79 -2.08
CA ALA A 2 -35.90 23.07 -2.07
C ALA A 2 -34.87 23.45 -3.16
N ASP A 3 -33.67 23.93 -2.79
CA ASP A 3 -32.49 23.13 -2.42
C ASP A 3 -32.16 22.00 -3.42
N VAL A 4 -31.45 22.36 -4.50
CA VAL A 4 -30.71 21.38 -5.28
C VAL A 4 -29.43 21.09 -4.50
N ALA A 5 -29.51 20.06 -3.66
CA ALA A 5 -28.37 19.48 -2.97
C ALA A 5 -27.24 19.26 -3.98
N ARG A 6 -26.18 20.06 -3.85
CA ARG A 6 -24.87 19.73 -4.39
C ARG A 6 -24.45 18.45 -3.70
N VAL A 7 -24.75 17.31 -4.32
CA VAL A 7 -24.22 16.01 -3.92
C VAL A 7 -22.72 16.18 -3.90
N ARG A 8 -22.15 16.32 -2.70
CA ARG A 8 -20.73 16.17 -2.47
C ARG A 8 -20.43 14.72 -2.83
N GLN A 9 -20.05 14.50 -4.08
CA GLN A 9 -19.30 13.32 -4.47
C GLN A 9 -18.01 13.39 -3.66
N ASN A 10 -18.02 12.77 -2.48
CA ASN A 10 -16.79 12.38 -1.80
C ASN A 10 -16.17 11.26 -2.64
N ASN A 11 -15.61 11.62 -3.80
CA ASN A 11 -14.81 10.73 -4.61
C ASN A 11 -13.56 10.38 -3.79
N LYS A 12 -13.65 9.33 -2.97
CA LYS A 12 -12.49 8.49 -2.74
C LYS A 12 -12.19 7.85 -4.08
N THR A 13 -11.36 8.50 -4.89
CA THR A 13 -10.65 7.82 -5.97
C THR A 13 -9.79 6.77 -5.31
N VAL A 14 -10.33 5.55 -5.25
CA VAL A 14 -9.53 4.37 -4.97
C VAL A 14 -8.48 4.32 -6.08
N GLY A 15 -7.21 4.20 -5.68
CA GLY A 15 -6.08 4.33 -6.60
C GLY A 15 -6.20 3.46 -7.84
N SER A 16 -5.57 3.86 -8.95
CA SER A 16 -5.47 2.95 -10.11
C SER A 16 -4.51 1.81 -9.79
N LEU A 17 -4.67 0.68 -10.47
CA LEU A 17 -3.79 -0.47 -10.34
C LEU A 17 -2.98 -0.69 -11.61
N THR A 18 -1.75 -1.17 -11.44
CA THR A 18 -0.98 -1.75 -12.54
C THR A 18 -0.49 -3.12 -12.11
N GLU A 19 -0.78 -4.14 -12.90
CA GLU A 19 -0.23 -5.46 -12.70
C GLU A 19 1.27 -5.44 -13.00
N LEU A 20 2.05 -5.99 -12.07
CA LEU A 20 3.48 -6.19 -12.25
C LEU A 20 3.71 -7.55 -12.88
N VAL A 21 4.35 -7.56 -14.04
CA VAL A 21 4.58 -8.75 -14.84
C VAL A 21 5.92 -9.37 -14.49
N GLU A 22 6.14 -10.60 -14.96
CA GLU A 22 7.43 -11.26 -14.79
C GLU A 22 8.52 -10.45 -15.49
N GLY A 23 9.63 -10.22 -14.78
CA GLY A 23 10.72 -9.35 -15.23
C GLY A 23 10.82 -8.04 -14.42
N ASP A 24 9.69 -7.51 -13.93
CA ASP A 24 9.67 -6.30 -13.12
C ASP A 24 10.51 -6.45 -11.84
N SER A 25 11.43 -5.52 -11.61
CA SER A 25 12.30 -5.54 -10.43
C SER A 25 11.50 -5.45 -9.12
N SER A 26 10.43 -4.66 -9.11
CA SER A 26 9.49 -4.54 -7.99
C SER A 26 8.77 -5.86 -7.68
N ARG A 27 8.35 -6.61 -8.71
CA ARG A 27 7.76 -7.94 -8.53
C ARG A 27 8.76 -8.91 -7.90
N LYS A 28 9.99 -8.94 -8.41
CA LYS A 28 11.07 -9.80 -7.85
C LYS A 28 11.31 -9.52 -6.37
N ILE A 29 11.33 -8.24 -5.97
CA ILE A 29 11.48 -7.85 -4.55
C ILE A 29 10.31 -8.40 -3.72
N VAL A 30 9.06 -8.20 -4.16
CA VAL A 30 7.87 -8.70 -3.44
C VAL A 30 7.92 -10.22 -3.31
N GLU A 31 8.27 -10.93 -4.37
CA GLU A 31 8.39 -12.39 -4.35
C GLU A 31 9.46 -12.87 -3.36
N ILE A 32 10.63 -12.22 -3.31
CA ILE A 32 11.70 -12.53 -2.35
C ILE A 32 11.21 -12.32 -0.92
N ILE A 33 10.56 -11.18 -0.62
CA ILE A 33 10.06 -10.87 0.73
C ILE A 33 9.00 -11.90 1.14
N CYS A 34 8.05 -12.23 0.26
CA CYS A 34 7.01 -13.23 0.54
C CYS A 34 7.61 -14.62 0.79
N ARG A 35 8.50 -15.09 -0.08
CA ARG A 35 9.13 -16.41 0.08
C ARG A 35 9.92 -16.47 1.39
N THR A 36 10.79 -15.51 1.65
CA THR A 36 11.62 -15.50 2.89
C THR A 36 10.81 -15.37 4.18
N SER A 37 9.65 -14.70 4.13
CA SER A 37 8.78 -14.52 5.30
C SER A 37 7.89 -15.75 5.57
N LEU A 38 7.51 -16.49 4.53
CA LEU A 38 6.56 -17.62 4.61
C LEU A 38 7.24 -19.00 4.65
N LEU A 39 8.47 -19.12 4.12
CA LEU A 39 9.28 -20.36 4.17
C LEU A 39 9.71 -20.76 5.59
N LYS A 40 9.42 -19.96 6.61
CA LYS A 40 9.55 -20.37 8.02
C LYS A 40 8.39 -21.25 8.51
N SER A 41 7.35 -21.43 7.69
CA SER A 41 6.23 -22.34 7.97
C SER A 41 6.28 -23.54 7.02
N GLU A 42 6.60 -24.70 7.56
CA GLU A 42 6.96 -25.98 6.90
C GLU A 42 5.88 -26.62 5.98
N SER A 43 4.80 -25.94 5.57
CA SER A 43 3.64 -26.66 5.01
C SER A 43 2.91 -26.07 3.80
N SER A 44 3.34 -24.95 3.21
CA SER A 44 2.84 -24.60 1.87
C SER A 44 3.73 -23.63 1.12
N CYS A 45 4.13 -24.01 -0.09
CA CYS A 45 4.68 -23.07 -1.06
C CYS A 45 3.55 -22.13 -1.49
N VAL A 46 3.46 -20.95 -0.87
CA VAL A 46 2.54 -19.90 -1.32
C VAL A 46 3.01 -19.42 -2.69
N ARG A 47 2.29 -19.83 -3.74
CA ARG A 47 2.52 -19.36 -5.11
C ARG A 47 1.81 -18.02 -5.29
N ILE A 48 2.59 -16.98 -5.56
CA ILE A 48 2.04 -15.68 -5.95
C ILE A 48 1.56 -15.78 -7.39
N GLU A 49 0.25 -15.61 -7.60
CA GLU A 49 -0.32 -15.65 -8.95
C GLU A 49 -0.21 -14.29 -9.65
N ARG A 50 -0.50 -13.20 -8.92
CA ARG A 50 -0.52 -11.84 -9.46
C ARG A 50 -0.03 -10.84 -8.40
N VAL A 51 0.64 -9.79 -8.86
CA VAL A 51 1.07 -8.67 -8.02
C VAL A 51 0.59 -7.39 -8.65
N PHE A 52 -0.04 -6.52 -7.86
CA PHE A 52 -0.51 -5.22 -8.33
C PHE A 52 0.19 -4.10 -7.57
N LYS A 53 0.65 -3.09 -8.30
CA LYS A 53 1.07 -1.81 -7.75
C LYS A 53 -0.16 -0.91 -7.62
N VAL A 54 -0.42 -0.45 -6.40
CA VAL A 54 -1.44 0.55 -6.12
C VAL A 54 -0.87 1.95 -6.38
N HIS A 55 -1.54 2.71 -7.24
CA HIS A 55 -1.23 4.11 -7.49
C HIS A 55 -2.08 4.99 -6.59
N ASN A 56 -1.46 5.44 -5.50
CA ASN A 56 -2.10 6.36 -4.58
C ASN A 56 -2.24 7.76 -5.18
N THR A 57 -3.24 8.50 -4.73
CA THR A 57 -3.41 9.90 -5.11
C THR A 57 -2.22 10.75 -4.64
N GLN A 58 -1.90 11.82 -5.36
CA GLN A 58 -0.85 12.77 -4.98
C GLN A 58 -1.02 13.28 -3.55
N ARG A 59 -2.28 13.51 -3.12
CA ARG A 59 -2.61 13.89 -1.74
C ARG A 59 -2.17 12.86 -0.71
N THR A 60 -2.36 11.57 -0.98
CA THR A 60 -1.99 10.48 -0.06
C THR A 60 -0.48 10.35 0.03
N LEU A 61 0.22 10.46 -1.11
CA LEU A 61 1.68 10.45 -1.16
C LEU A 61 2.28 11.65 -0.42
N ALA A 62 1.76 12.85 -0.63
CA ALA A 62 2.20 14.05 0.07
C ALA A 62 2.06 13.90 1.59
N ARG A 63 0.92 13.40 2.07
CA ARG A 63 0.70 13.15 3.51
C ARG A 63 1.66 12.12 4.08
N PHE A 64 2.01 11.09 3.31
CA PHE A 64 3.00 10.09 3.72
C PHE A 64 4.39 10.72 3.89
N GLU A 65 4.85 11.50 2.90
CA GLU A 65 6.16 12.16 2.95
C GLU A 65 6.23 13.26 4.03
N GLU A 66 5.16 14.04 4.20
CA GLU A 66 5.07 15.02 5.30
C GLU A 66 5.23 14.35 6.66
N TYR A 67 4.58 13.19 6.86
CA TYR A 67 4.70 12.45 8.10
C TYR A 67 6.12 11.87 8.29
N ARG A 68 6.72 11.34 7.22
CA ARG A 68 8.11 10.85 7.21
C ARG A 68 9.08 11.95 7.65
N GLU A 69 8.98 13.15 7.08
CA GLU A 69 9.81 14.29 7.45
C GLU A 69 9.54 14.76 8.88
N ALA A 70 8.29 14.71 9.34
CA ALA A 70 7.98 15.00 10.74
C ALA A 70 8.64 14.01 11.71
N VAL A 71 8.75 12.72 11.36
CA VAL A 71 9.48 11.73 12.15
C VAL A 71 10.97 12.04 12.18
N LYS A 72 11.57 12.38 11.04
CA LYS A 72 12.99 12.77 10.95
C LYS A 72 13.30 14.01 11.79
N LEU A 73 12.45 15.03 11.72
CA LEU A 73 12.57 16.25 12.50
C LEU A 73 12.41 16.01 14.02
N LYS A 74 11.50 15.12 14.42
CA LYS A 74 11.36 14.73 15.82
C LYS A 74 12.61 13.99 16.30
N ALA A 75 13.12 13.05 15.51
CA ALA A 75 14.32 12.27 15.84
C ALA A 75 15.58 13.13 15.92
N SER A 76 15.71 14.19 15.11
CA SER A 76 16.87 15.08 15.13
C SER A 76 17.00 15.86 16.43
N LYS A 77 15.86 16.16 17.09
CA LYS A 77 15.78 16.87 18.37
C LYS A 77 16.05 15.99 19.58
N LEU A 78 16.06 14.66 19.42
CA LEU A 78 16.37 13.75 20.53
C LEU A 78 17.87 13.78 20.86
N ALA A 79 18.18 13.70 22.16
CA ALA A 79 19.55 13.56 22.65
C ALA A 79 20.17 12.24 22.17
N LYS A 80 19.40 11.14 22.25
CA LYS A 80 19.77 9.85 21.67
C LYS A 80 19.43 9.84 20.19
N LYS A 81 20.44 9.64 19.33
CA LYS A 81 20.23 9.53 17.89
C LYS A 81 19.74 8.14 17.51
N HIS A 82 18.76 8.10 16.61
CA HIS A 82 18.21 6.89 16.03
C HIS A 82 18.47 6.93 14.52
N PRO A 83 19.55 6.30 14.00
CA PRO A 83 20.02 6.49 12.63
C PRO A 83 18.94 6.27 11.57
N ARG A 84 18.09 5.25 11.73
CA ARG A 84 16.99 4.98 10.80
C ARG A 84 15.91 6.05 10.82
N CYS A 85 15.46 6.47 12.01
CA CYS A 85 14.49 7.56 12.12
C CYS A 85 14.99 8.85 11.47
N LEU A 86 16.30 9.10 11.48
CA LEU A 86 16.92 10.27 10.86
C LEU A 86 17.08 10.14 9.34
N ALA A 87 17.48 8.96 8.87
CA ALA A 87 17.76 8.71 7.46
C ALA A 87 16.47 8.61 6.63
N ASP A 88 15.52 7.80 7.08
CA ASP A 88 14.36 7.40 6.28
C ASP A 88 13.03 7.52 7.02
N GLY A 89 13.00 8.09 8.23
CA GLY A 89 11.79 8.15 9.06
C GLY A 89 11.42 6.81 9.69
N ASN A 90 12.39 5.88 9.75
CA ASN A 90 12.20 4.48 10.15
C ASN A 90 11.14 3.77 9.28
N GLU A 91 11.19 4.04 7.98
CA GLU A 91 10.33 3.40 6.99
C GLU A 91 10.56 1.89 6.98
N LEU A 92 9.47 1.12 6.89
CA LEU A 92 9.49 -0.33 6.92
C LEU A 92 8.48 -0.89 5.92
N LEU A 93 8.93 -1.82 5.10
CA LEU A 93 8.04 -2.68 4.31
C LEU A 93 7.48 -3.77 5.24
N ARG A 94 6.16 -3.93 5.25
CA ARG A 94 5.44 -4.91 6.07
C ARG A 94 4.25 -5.48 5.31
N PHE A 95 3.86 -6.71 5.66
CA PHE A 95 2.62 -7.29 5.20
C PHE A 95 1.43 -6.78 6.01
N HIS A 96 0.34 -6.51 5.31
CA HIS A 96 -0.95 -6.19 5.90
C HIS A 96 -2.01 -7.08 5.24
N GLY A 97 -2.64 -7.95 6.03
CA GLY A 97 -3.76 -8.76 5.58
C GLY A 97 -5.05 -7.94 5.64
N ALA A 98 -5.80 -7.92 4.54
CA ALA A 98 -7.06 -7.20 4.45
C ALA A 98 -8.09 -7.99 3.63
N THR A 99 -9.37 -7.74 3.88
CA THR A 99 -10.47 -8.33 3.11
C THR A 99 -10.83 -7.45 1.92
N LEU A 100 -11.05 -8.06 0.76
CA LEU A 100 -11.50 -7.36 -0.45
C LEU A 100 -13.01 -7.53 -0.61
N ALA A 101 -13.71 -6.43 -0.90
CA ALA A 101 -15.14 -6.46 -1.22
C ALA A 101 -15.41 -6.64 -2.73
N CYS A 102 -14.36 -6.75 -3.54
CA CYS A 102 -14.41 -6.92 -4.98
C CYS A 102 -13.61 -8.14 -5.44
N ALA A 103 -13.83 -8.54 -6.68
CA ALA A 103 -13.20 -9.71 -7.28
C ALA A 103 -11.75 -9.46 -7.73
N LEU A 104 -11.05 -8.43 -7.24
CA LEU A 104 -9.68 -8.13 -7.65
C LEU A 104 -8.79 -9.37 -7.52
N GLY A 105 -8.05 -9.68 -8.58
CA GLY A 105 -7.19 -10.87 -8.65
C GLY A 105 -7.91 -12.14 -9.11
N SER A 106 -9.24 -12.20 -9.04
CA SER A 106 -10.05 -13.34 -9.51
C SER A 106 -10.48 -13.16 -10.97
N ALA A 107 -10.50 -14.25 -11.74
CA ALA A 107 -11.04 -14.30 -13.12
C ALA A 107 -10.54 -13.16 -14.04
N GLY A 108 -9.28 -12.74 -13.87
CA GLY A 108 -8.67 -11.67 -14.67
C GLY A 108 -9.01 -10.23 -14.25
N ALA A 109 -9.86 -10.03 -13.23
CA ALA A 109 -10.22 -8.70 -12.77
C ALA A 109 -9.00 -7.92 -12.24
N SER A 110 -8.91 -6.65 -12.62
CA SER A 110 -7.78 -5.74 -12.33
C SER A 110 -8.21 -4.36 -11.81
N SER A 111 -9.51 -4.16 -11.52
CA SER A 111 -10.05 -2.90 -11.01
C SER A 111 -10.45 -3.01 -9.54
N LEU A 112 -10.27 -1.91 -8.81
CA LEU A 112 -10.76 -1.78 -7.43
C LEU A 112 -12.19 -1.24 -7.43
N CYS A 113 -13.00 -1.72 -6.48
CA CYS A 113 -14.29 -1.11 -6.19
C CYS A 113 -14.14 0.10 -5.27
N ALA A 114 -15.15 0.98 -5.26
CA ALA A 114 -15.20 2.15 -4.39
C ALA A 114 -15.79 1.86 -2.99
N SER A 115 -15.94 0.58 -2.61
CA SER A 115 -16.53 0.22 -1.33
C SER A 115 -15.57 0.49 -0.18
N ASP A 116 -16.05 1.18 0.87
CA ASP A 116 -15.30 1.37 2.12
C ASP A 116 -14.99 0.05 2.86
N LYS A 117 -15.61 -1.07 2.44
CA LYS A 117 -15.34 -2.42 2.98
C LYS A 117 -14.19 -3.13 2.24
N CYS A 118 -13.70 -2.57 1.14
CA CYS A 118 -12.54 -3.10 0.43
C CYS A 118 -11.27 -2.53 1.08
N GLY A 119 -10.48 -3.38 1.73
CA GLY A 119 -9.32 -2.96 2.53
C GLY A 119 -8.08 -2.61 1.70
N VAL A 120 -8.25 -1.83 0.63
CA VAL A 120 -7.19 -1.31 -0.23
C VAL A 120 -7.13 0.21 -0.13
#